data_AF-A0A8H2WYB1-F1
#
_entry.id   AF-A0A8H2WYB1-F1
#
_cell.length_a   1.000
_cell.length_b   1.000
_cell.length_c   1.000
_cell.angle_alpha   90.00
_cell.angle_beta   90.00
_cell.angle_gamma   90.00
#
_symmetry.space_group_name_H-M   'P 1'
#
loop_
_entity.id
_entity.type
_entity.pdbx_description
1 polymer ?
#
loop_
_entity_poly.entity_id
_entity_poly.type
_entity_poly.pdbx_seq_one_letter_code
_entity_poly.pdbx_strand_id
1 'polypeptide(L)'
;MVQRYLELYPAILLYTSLNPGMNIPIVSDKQYKVLQDICSVLSILHSAQELLSAEKTPTLALALPVYEALIDALENATSEFPQLRHAIRMAIGKLVKYVDKARDLPVYALAMAVNPGMKFRWFDEHQNCGPTCQQQACVVTMEAMLEVQQKRHISATQQPQSPLERASQAQRSGFQRLLTIGSRVHRAPNTASGSQNSSTTTQAPDSTTPLSSNKILIANMRIVEAELLRWEQYEWTGSNTLGTVNLVEFWKAHRHVFPLFFQVAMNVLPAQVSSVSSERAFSSSKFTCTPERNKISEEHMEYLQVLKHSLHRCTLTHKNNQTLDFMARIVDPDGDMHLLN
;
A
#
# COMPACT_ATOMS: atom_id res chain seq x y z
N MET A 1 9.77 -27.68 13.30
CA MET A 1 10.20 -28.63 14.36
C MET A 1 9.73 -30.04 14.03
N VAL A 2 8.42 -30.30 13.92
CA VAL A 2 7.87 -31.65 13.63
C VAL A 2 8.39 -32.23 12.32
N GLN A 3 8.35 -31.46 11.23
CA GLN A 3 8.91 -31.91 9.94
C GLN A 3 10.38 -32.34 10.04
N ARG A 4 11.22 -31.52 10.69
CA ARG A 4 12.62 -31.86 10.96
C ARG A 4 12.78 -33.15 11.78
N TYR A 5 11.89 -33.38 12.75
CA TYR A 5 11.89 -34.64 13.50
C TYR A 5 11.56 -35.83 12.59
N LEU A 6 10.55 -35.70 11.72
CA LEU A 6 10.16 -36.74 10.75
C LEU A 6 11.29 -37.04 9.76
N GLU A 7 11.99 -36.01 9.27
CA GLU A 7 13.16 -36.14 8.39
C GLU A 7 14.32 -36.87 9.08
N LEU A 8 14.58 -36.57 10.35
CA LEU A 8 15.67 -37.16 11.13
C LEU A 8 15.29 -38.48 11.80
N TYR A 9 14.03 -38.93 11.70
CA TYR A 9 13.54 -40.10 12.42
C TYR A 9 14.37 -41.37 12.20
N PRO A 10 14.81 -41.71 10.97
CA PRO A 10 15.69 -42.87 10.77
C PRO A 10 17.03 -42.74 11.51
N ALA A 11 17.61 -41.54 11.52
CA ALA A 11 18.86 -41.26 12.22
C ALA A 11 18.68 -41.32 13.75
N ILE A 12 17.54 -40.85 14.28
CA ILE A 12 17.21 -40.92 15.70
C ILE A 12 17.05 -42.37 16.15
N LEU A 13 16.40 -43.22 15.34
CA LEU A 13 16.26 -44.65 15.61
C LEU A 13 17.62 -45.34 15.64
N LEU A 14 18.46 -45.11 14.62
CA LEU A 14 19.80 -45.67 14.56
C LEU A 14 20.65 -45.22 15.75
N TYR A 15 20.66 -43.93 16.06
CA TYR A 15 21.43 -43.38 17.17
C TYR A 15 21.00 -43.98 18.52
N THR A 16 19.70 -44.14 18.75
CA THR A 16 19.19 -44.76 19.98
C THR A 16 19.55 -46.23 20.05
N SER A 17 19.50 -46.96 18.93
CA SER A 17 19.90 -48.38 18.87
C SER A 17 21.38 -48.60 19.21
N LEU A 18 22.24 -47.64 18.83
CA LEU A 18 23.68 -47.68 19.12
C LEU A 18 24.01 -47.23 20.56
N ASN A 19 23.08 -46.54 21.24
CA ASN A 19 23.31 -45.96 22.57
C ASN A 19 22.22 -46.38 23.58
N PRO A 20 22.05 -47.69 23.87
CA PRO A 20 20.98 -48.18 24.74
C PRO A 20 21.06 -47.66 26.19
N GLY A 21 22.25 -47.28 26.67
CA GLY A 21 22.44 -46.74 28.01
C GLY A 21 21.87 -45.33 28.24
N MET A 22 21.49 -44.62 27.17
CA MET A 22 20.99 -43.23 27.27
C MET A 22 19.46 -43.13 27.48
N ASN A 23 18.70 -44.23 27.36
CA ASN A 23 17.23 -44.24 27.51
C ASN A 23 16.52 -43.09 26.78
N ILE A 24 16.89 -42.84 25.52
CA ILE A 24 16.31 -41.76 24.71
C ILE A 24 14.84 -42.11 24.41
N PRO A 25 13.86 -41.26 24.78
CA PRO A 25 12.45 -41.54 24.49
C PRO A 25 12.19 -41.39 22.99
N ILE A 26 11.77 -42.49 22.35
CA ILE A 26 11.41 -42.53 20.94
C ILE A 26 9.88 -42.53 20.80
N VAL A 27 9.36 -41.83 19.79
CA VAL A 27 7.94 -41.95 19.44
C VAL A 27 7.63 -43.33 18.86
N SER A 28 6.54 -43.94 19.31
CA SER A 28 6.03 -45.17 18.71
C SER A 28 5.65 -44.98 17.24
N ASP A 29 5.58 -46.07 16.47
CA ASP A 29 5.15 -46.03 15.07
C ASP A 29 3.76 -45.37 14.90
N LYS A 30 2.87 -45.57 15.88
CA LYS A 30 1.56 -44.93 15.90
C LYS A 30 1.67 -43.42 16.07
N GLN A 31 2.52 -42.96 16.99
CA GLN A 31 2.77 -41.52 17.18
C GLN A 31 3.48 -40.91 15.98
N TYR A 32 4.39 -41.64 15.35
CA TYR A 32 5.04 -41.22 14.11
C TYR A 32 4.02 -40.96 13.00
N LYS A 33 3.07 -41.89 12.78
CA LYS A 33 1.95 -41.70 11.84
C LYS A 33 1.08 -40.50 12.19
N VAL A 34 0.71 -40.33 13.46
CA VAL A 34 -0.06 -39.17 13.91
C VAL A 34 0.68 -37.85 13.66
N LEU A 35 2.02 -37.82 13.81
CA LEU A 35 2.81 -36.63 13.47
C LEU A 35 2.80 -36.34 11.97
N GLN A 36 2.79 -37.36 11.11
CA GLN A 36 2.64 -37.19 9.66
C GLN A 36 1.25 -36.62 9.31
N ASP A 37 0.19 -37.12 9.94
CA ASP A 37 -1.19 -36.61 9.78
C ASP A 37 -1.26 -35.13 10.21
N ILE A 38 -0.69 -34.78 11.36
CA ILE A 38 -0.59 -33.41 11.85
C ILE A 38 0.15 -32.52 10.84
N CYS A 39 1.31 -32.97 10.34
CA CYS A 39 2.06 -32.23 9.32
C CYS A 39 1.25 -32.01 8.04
N SER A 40 0.47 -33.00 7.61
CA SER A 40 -0.39 -32.91 6.43
C SER A 40 -1.46 -31.84 6.61
N VAL A 41 -2.13 -31.80 7.76
CA VAL A 41 -3.11 -30.74 8.08
C VAL A 41 -2.45 -29.36 8.17
N LEU A 42 -1.28 -29.27 8.84
CA LEU A 42 -0.55 -28.01 8.96
C LEU A 42 -0.03 -27.48 7.62
N SER A 43 0.19 -28.34 6.63
CA SER A 43 0.61 -27.92 5.28
C SER A 43 -0.43 -27.05 4.57
N ILE A 44 -1.72 -27.25 4.87
CA ILE A 44 -2.82 -26.43 4.37
C ILE A 44 -2.67 -24.99 4.89
N LEU A 45 -2.45 -24.84 6.19
CA LEU A 45 -2.21 -23.53 6.83
C LEU A 45 -0.93 -22.87 6.30
N HIS A 46 0.13 -23.67 6.12
CA HIS A 46 1.40 -23.18 5.60
C HIS A 46 1.27 -22.62 4.18
N SER A 47 0.53 -23.32 3.31
CA SER A 47 0.30 -22.89 1.92
C SER A 47 -0.43 -21.55 1.86
N ALA A 48 -1.46 -21.35 2.70
CA ALA A 48 -2.16 -20.08 2.80
C ALA A 48 -1.28 -18.94 3.32
N GLN A 49 -0.45 -19.22 4.34
CA GLN A 49 0.50 -18.25 4.89
C GLN A 49 1.54 -17.83 3.84
N GLU A 50 2.09 -18.79 3.10
CA GLU A 50 3.10 -18.53 2.06
C GLU A 50 2.53 -17.64 0.96
N LEU A 51 1.31 -17.95 0.50
CA LEU A 51 0.59 -17.14 -0.50
C LEU A 51 0.41 -15.68 -0.06
N LEU A 52 0.03 -15.45 1.19
CA LEU A 52 -0.17 -14.11 1.75
C LEU A 52 1.13 -13.41 2.18
N SER A 53 2.28 -14.09 2.10
CA SER A 53 3.59 -13.56 2.48
C SER A 53 4.43 -13.06 1.29
N ALA A 54 3.83 -12.99 0.10
CA ALA A 54 4.43 -12.42 -1.09
C ALA A 54 4.75 -10.93 -0.90
N GLU A 55 5.99 -10.52 -1.16
CA GLU A 55 6.46 -9.16 -0.89
C GLU A 55 6.34 -8.20 -2.08
N LYS A 56 6.42 -8.75 -3.29
CA LYS A 56 6.54 -7.95 -4.53
C LYS A 56 5.18 -7.61 -5.15
N THR A 57 4.10 -8.14 -4.61
CA THR A 57 2.74 -7.97 -5.12
C THR A 57 1.82 -7.63 -3.95
N PRO A 58 0.82 -6.75 -4.15
CA PRO A 58 -0.18 -6.48 -3.13
C PRO A 58 -0.94 -7.76 -2.76
N THR A 59 -0.96 -8.12 -1.48
CA THR A 59 -1.62 -9.34 -0.96
C THR A 59 -2.96 -9.05 -0.30
N LEU A 60 -3.25 -7.78 0.03
CA LEU A 60 -4.40 -7.43 0.88
C LEU A 60 -5.76 -7.81 0.30
N ALA A 61 -5.92 -7.66 -1.01
CA ALA A 61 -7.14 -8.06 -1.71
C ALA A 61 -7.40 -9.58 -1.66
N LEU A 62 -6.37 -10.39 -1.39
CA LEU A 62 -6.44 -11.84 -1.36
C LEU A 62 -6.81 -12.42 0.01
N ALA A 63 -6.74 -11.61 1.08
CA ALA A 63 -6.85 -12.11 2.45
C ALA A 63 -8.17 -12.86 2.71
N LEU A 64 -9.31 -12.23 2.43
CA LEU A 64 -10.63 -12.82 2.65
C LEU A 64 -10.86 -14.08 1.77
N PRO A 65 -10.60 -14.05 0.45
CA PRO A 65 -10.68 -15.27 -0.37
C PRO A 65 -9.81 -16.42 0.14
N VAL A 66 -8.58 -16.12 0.56
CA VAL A 66 -7.65 -17.14 1.05
C VAL A 66 -8.12 -17.70 2.39
N TYR A 67 -8.66 -16.88 3.29
CA TYR A 67 -9.21 -17.37 4.55
C TYR A 67 -10.44 -18.26 4.36
N GLU A 68 -11.32 -17.93 3.42
CA GLU A 68 -12.49 -18.75 3.10
C GLU A 68 -12.08 -20.08 2.47
N ALA A 69 -11.22 -20.06 1.46
CA ALA A 69 -10.67 -21.27 0.86
C ALA A 69 -9.91 -22.13 1.89
N LEU A 70 -9.25 -21.50 2.87
CA LEU A 70 -8.58 -22.19 3.96
C LEU A 70 -9.57 -22.87 4.91
N ILE A 71 -10.69 -22.21 5.23
CA ILE A 71 -11.76 -22.81 6.05
C ILE A 71 -12.33 -24.03 5.33
N ASP A 72 -12.66 -23.91 4.05
CA ASP A 72 -13.20 -25.01 3.24
C ASP A 72 -12.22 -26.20 3.17
N ALA A 73 -10.93 -25.93 2.96
CA ALA A 73 -9.89 -26.96 2.94
C ALA A 73 -9.77 -27.69 4.29
N LEU A 74 -9.86 -26.95 5.41
CA LEU A 74 -9.86 -27.54 6.75
C LEU A 74 -11.14 -28.33 7.03
N GLU A 75 -12.29 -27.87 6.57
CA GLU A 75 -13.55 -28.61 6.68
C GLU A 75 -13.46 -29.96 5.97
N ASN A 76 -12.93 -29.98 4.74
CA ASN A 76 -12.67 -31.22 4.01
C ASN A 76 -11.72 -32.14 4.79
N ALA A 77 -10.65 -31.60 5.38
CA ALA A 77 -9.71 -32.34 6.20
C ALA A 77 -10.34 -32.98 7.46
N THR A 78 -11.49 -32.49 7.95
CA THR A 78 -12.18 -33.12 9.10
C THR A 78 -12.75 -34.50 8.78
N SER A 79 -13.02 -34.76 7.50
CA SER A 79 -13.51 -36.05 7.01
C SER A 79 -12.35 -37.04 6.84
N GLU A 80 -11.22 -36.56 6.33
CA GLU A 80 -10.01 -37.35 6.04
C GLU A 80 -9.24 -37.71 7.32
N PHE A 81 -9.22 -36.82 8.32
CA PHE A 81 -8.53 -37.03 9.60
C PHE A 81 -9.50 -37.01 10.80
N PRO A 82 -10.33 -38.05 11.00
CA PRO A 82 -11.33 -38.10 12.09
C PRO A 82 -10.75 -37.87 13.49
N GLN A 83 -9.53 -38.35 13.74
CA GLN A 83 -8.84 -38.24 15.03
C GLN A 83 -8.38 -36.80 15.31
N LEU A 84 -8.14 -35.99 14.26
CA LEU A 84 -7.75 -34.59 14.37
C LEU A 84 -8.94 -33.63 14.26
N ARG A 85 -10.15 -34.14 14.01
CA ARG A 85 -11.38 -33.36 13.81
C ARG A 85 -11.62 -32.28 14.87
N HIS A 86 -11.42 -32.61 16.14
CA HIS A 86 -11.60 -31.64 17.21
C HIS A 86 -10.62 -30.46 17.08
N ALA A 87 -9.32 -30.75 16.88
CA ALA A 87 -8.30 -29.72 16.71
C ALA A 87 -8.55 -28.86 15.45
N ILE A 88 -8.93 -29.49 14.34
CA ILE A 88 -9.26 -28.80 13.09
C ILE A 88 -10.45 -27.86 13.29
N ARG A 89 -11.51 -28.30 13.97
CA ARG A 89 -12.67 -27.44 14.30
C ARG A 89 -12.30 -26.25 15.18
N MET A 90 -11.39 -26.45 16.13
CA MET A 90 -10.88 -25.33 16.94
C MET A 90 -10.10 -24.33 16.08
N ALA A 91 -9.32 -24.80 15.11
CA ALA A 91 -8.63 -23.92 14.15
C ALA A 91 -9.63 -23.16 13.26
N ILE A 92 -10.63 -23.83 12.70
CA ILE A 92 -11.71 -23.20 11.91
C ILE A 92 -12.42 -22.13 12.76
N GLY A 93 -12.84 -22.45 13.99
CA GLY A 93 -13.50 -21.50 14.87
C GLY A 93 -12.64 -20.28 15.22
N LYS A 94 -11.32 -20.41 15.18
CA LYS A 94 -10.39 -19.28 15.33
C LYS A 94 -10.30 -18.46 14.04
N LEU A 95 -10.22 -19.12 12.87
CA LEU A 95 -10.17 -18.46 11.57
C LEU A 95 -11.43 -17.64 11.30
N VAL A 96 -12.61 -18.19 11.54
CA VAL A 96 -13.89 -17.46 11.37
C VAL A 96 -13.89 -16.15 12.15
N LYS A 97 -13.43 -16.15 13.42
CA LYS A 97 -13.31 -14.92 14.22
C LYS A 97 -12.37 -13.88 13.61
N TYR A 98 -11.32 -14.31 12.90
CA TYR A 98 -10.42 -13.38 12.20
C TYR A 98 -11.02 -12.89 10.89
N VAL A 99 -11.77 -13.73 10.17
CA VAL A 99 -12.52 -13.34 8.98
C VAL A 99 -13.55 -12.26 9.35
N ASP A 100 -14.33 -12.45 10.41
CA ASP A 100 -15.31 -11.47 10.87
C ASP A 100 -14.65 -10.11 11.16
N LYS A 101 -13.54 -10.13 11.91
CA LYS A 101 -12.75 -8.91 12.18
C LYS A 101 -12.17 -8.27 10.92
N ALA A 102 -11.77 -9.07 9.94
CA ALA A 102 -11.23 -8.57 8.68
C ALA A 102 -12.33 -7.94 7.82
N ARG A 103 -13.55 -8.50 7.83
CA ARG A 103 -14.72 -7.93 7.14
C ARG A 103 -15.14 -6.57 7.70
N ASP A 104 -15.01 -6.37 9.01
CA ASP A 104 -15.31 -5.10 9.66
C ASP A 104 -14.31 -3.98 9.31
N LEU A 105 -13.13 -4.34 8.78
CA LEU A 105 -12.07 -3.38 8.49
C LEU A 105 -12.18 -2.85 7.04
N PRO A 106 -12.33 -1.52 6.85
CA PRO A 106 -12.58 -0.93 5.54
C PRO A 106 -11.42 -1.16 4.55
N VAL A 107 -10.20 -1.35 5.06
CA VAL A 107 -9.00 -1.53 4.23
C VAL A 107 -9.08 -2.78 3.34
N TYR A 108 -9.73 -3.86 3.81
CA TYR A 108 -9.92 -5.07 3.00
C TYR A 108 -10.95 -4.83 1.89
N ALA A 109 -12.07 -4.17 2.22
CA ALA A 109 -13.09 -3.82 1.23
C ALA A 109 -12.51 -2.92 0.13
N LEU A 110 -11.72 -1.90 0.51
CA LEU A 110 -11.03 -1.03 -0.44
C LEU A 110 -10.03 -1.80 -1.31
N ALA A 111 -9.22 -2.69 -0.72
CA ALA A 111 -8.23 -3.48 -1.45
C ALA A 111 -8.90 -4.38 -2.51
N MET A 112 -10.06 -4.95 -2.18
CA MET A 112 -10.85 -5.79 -3.09
C MET A 112 -11.54 -4.96 -4.16
N ALA A 113 -12.11 -3.81 -3.81
CA ALA A 113 -12.76 -2.89 -4.75
C ALA A 113 -11.80 -2.39 -5.84
N VAL A 114 -10.52 -2.14 -5.50
CA VAL A 114 -9.49 -1.75 -6.46
C VAL A 114 -8.87 -2.93 -7.23
N ASN A 115 -9.26 -4.18 -6.96
CA ASN A 115 -8.79 -5.32 -7.73
C ASN A 115 -9.70 -5.54 -8.95
N PRO A 116 -9.20 -5.37 -10.20
CA PRO A 116 -10.03 -5.48 -11.40
C PRO A 116 -10.66 -6.86 -11.61
N GLY A 117 -10.05 -7.93 -11.09
CA GLY A 117 -10.56 -9.30 -11.22
C GLY A 117 -11.66 -9.66 -10.21
N MET A 118 -11.83 -8.88 -9.14
CA MET A 118 -12.80 -9.16 -8.07
C MET A 118 -13.83 -8.03 -7.92
N LYS A 119 -13.35 -6.78 -7.78
CA LYS A 119 -14.14 -5.58 -7.55
C LYS A 119 -15.18 -5.81 -6.45
N PHE A 120 -16.43 -5.48 -6.72
CA PHE A 120 -17.56 -5.70 -5.83
C PHE A 120 -18.25 -7.07 -6.04
N ARG A 121 -17.92 -7.80 -7.11
CA ARG A 121 -18.55 -9.09 -7.47
C ARG A 121 -18.32 -10.16 -6.40
N TRP A 122 -17.15 -10.11 -5.75
CA TRP A 122 -16.85 -11.04 -4.66
C TRP A 122 -17.87 -10.95 -3.51
N PHE A 123 -18.44 -9.77 -3.23
CA PHE A 123 -19.45 -9.60 -2.19
C PHE A 123 -20.83 -10.15 -2.59
N ASP A 124 -21.11 -10.34 -3.88
CA ASP A 124 -22.39 -10.85 -4.39
C ASP A 124 -22.44 -12.38 -4.41
N GLU A 125 -21.29 -13.03 -4.65
CA GLU A 125 -21.21 -14.47 -4.90
C GLU A 125 -21.08 -15.31 -3.61
N HIS A 126 -20.74 -14.72 -2.46
CA HIS A 126 -20.41 -15.47 -1.24
C HIS A 126 -21.58 -15.48 -0.22
N GLN A 127 -22.07 -16.69 0.08
CA GLN A 127 -23.30 -16.98 0.85
C GLN A 127 -23.37 -16.40 2.29
N ASN A 128 -22.26 -15.88 2.82
CA ASN A 128 -22.19 -15.31 4.18
C ASN A 128 -22.23 -13.77 4.22
N CYS A 129 -22.12 -13.06 3.09
CA CYS A 129 -22.32 -11.62 3.02
C CYS A 129 -23.66 -11.34 2.33
N GLY A 130 -24.67 -10.87 3.08
CA GLY A 130 -25.93 -10.41 2.47
C GLY A 130 -25.72 -9.18 1.57
N PRO A 131 -26.76 -8.71 0.86
CA PRO A 131 -26.69 -7.56 -0.05
C PRO A 131 -26.17 -6.27 0.63
N THR A 132 -26.26 -6.18 1.95
CA THR A 132 -25.72 -5.08 2.77
C THR A 132 -24.20 -4.95 2.67
N CYS A 133 -23.47 -6.05 2.48
CA CYS A 133 -22.01 -6.09 2.51
C CYS A 133 -21.39 -5.41 1.29
N GLN A 134 -21.95 -5.67 0.10
CA GLN A 134 -21.58 -4.98 -1.12
C GLN A 134 -21.87 -3.47 -1.01
N GLN A 135 -23.06 -3.11 -0.52
CA GLN A 135 -23.43 -1.71 -0.31
C GLN A 135 -22.46 -1.00 0.64
N GLN A 136 -22.09 -1.65 1.75
CA GLN A 136 -21.12 -1.12 2.69
C GLN A 136 -19.73 -0.95 2.05
N ALA A 137 -19.27 -1.91 1.26
CA ALA A 137 -18.01 -1.80 0.52
C ALA A 137 -18.04 -0.65 -0.52
N CYS A 138 -19.17 -0.47 -1.21
CA CYS A 138 -19.39 0.66 -2.11
C CYS A 138 -19.37 2.00 -1.37
N VAL A 139 -20.07 2.12 -0.25
CA VAL A 139 -20.09 3.34 0.58
C VAL A 139 -18.69 3.68 1.07
N VAL A 140 -17.97 2.71 1.64
CA VAL A 140 -16.58 2.88 2.09
C VAL A 140 -15.67 3.32 0.94
N THR A 141 -15.86 2.76 -0.26
CA THR A 141 -15.10 3.16 -1.45
C THR A 141 -15.43 4.59 -1.88
N MET A 142 -16.70 4.97 -1.89
CA MET A 142 -17.14 6.33 -2.20
C MET A 142 -16.59 7.34 -1.20
N GLU A 143 -16.62 7.04 0.10
CA GLU A 143 -16.04 7.89 1.15
C GLU A 143 -14.54 8.09 0.94
N ALA A 144 -13.79 7.01 0.69
CA ALA A 144 -12.36 7.10 0.42
C ALA A 144 -12.03 7.92 -0.84
N MET A 145 -12.82 7.76 -1.91
CA MET A 145 -12.68 8.56 -3.13
C MET A 145 -13.02 10.04 -2.89
N LEU A 146 -14.05 10.31 -2.09
CA LEU A 146 -14.44 11.67 -1.73
C LEU A 146 -13.35 12.38 -0.92
N GLU A 147 -12.74 11.70 0.05
CA GLU A 147 -11.61 12.23 0.81
C GLU A 147 -10.43 12.58 -0.11
N VAL A 148 -10.09 11.71 -1.05
CA VAL A 148 -9.06 11.96 -2.05
C VAL A 148 -9.40 13.20 -2.87
N GLN A 149 -10.65 13.30 -3.34
CA GLN A 149 -11.09 14.42 -4.16
C GLN A 149 -11.05 15.75 -3.39
N GLN A 150 -11.46 15.76 -2.13
CA GLN A 150 -11.37 16.92 -1.24
C GLN A 150 -9.90 17.35 -1.05
N LYS A 151 -8.99 16.40 -0.77
CA LYS A 151 -7.55 16.67 -0.64
C LYS A 151 -6.95 17.26 -1.92
N ARG A 152 -7.37 16.77 -3.09
CA ARG A 152 -6.95 17.32 -4.40
C ARG A 152 -7.47 18.74 -4.61
N HIS A 153 -8.72 19.01 -4.26
CA HIS A 153 -9.31 20.34 -4.38
C HIS A 153 -8.61 21.35 -3.44
N ILE A 154 -8.34 20.97 -2.20
CA ILE A 154 -7.58 21.80 -1.24
C ILE A 154 -6.18 22.08 -1.77
N SER A 155 -5.47 21.06 -2.25
CA SER A 155 -4.11 21.21 -2.80
C SER A 155 -4.09 22.13 -4.03
N ALA A 156 -5.11 22.05 -4.90
CA ALA A 156 -5.25 22.95 -6.05
C ALA A 156 -5.57 24.40 -5.63
N THR A 157 -6.31 24.59 -4.53
CA THR A 157 -6.67 25.91 -4.02
C THR A 157 -5.54 26.57 -3.22
N GLN A 158 -4.69 25.76 -2.57
CA GLN A 158 -3.60 26.19 -1.69
C GLN A 158 -2.21 26.21 -2.34
N GLN A 159 -2.09 25.95 -3.65
CA GLN A 159 -0.79 26.09 -4.31
C GLN A 159 -0.24 27.51 -4.10
N PRO A 160 0.93 27.68 -3.43
CA PRO A 160 1.54 28.99 -3.29
C PRO A 160 1.88 29.47 -4.70
N GLN A 161 1.22 30.56 -5.13
CA GLN A 161 1.37 31.10 -6.48
C GLN A 161 2.84 31.10 -6.87
N SER A 162 3.17 30.36 -7.94
CA SER A 162 4.54 30.28 -8.42
C SER A 162 5.04 31.69 -8.72
N PRO A 163 6.35 31.99 -8.53
CA PRO A 163 6.89 33.31 -8.86
C PRO A 163 6.55 33.76 -10.29
N LEU A 164 6.44 32.79 -11.22
CA LEU A 164 6.07 33.01 -12.61
C LEU A 164 4.58 33.40 -12.77
N GLU A 165 3.66 32.73 -12.05
CA GLU A 165 2.23 33.09 -12.06
C GLU A 165 2.00 34.47 -11.47
N ARG A 166 2.68 34.83 -10.37
CA ARG A 166 2.63 36.19 -9.80
C ARG A 166 3.11 37.25 -10.79
N ALA A 167 4.21 36.96 -11.50
CA ALA A 167 4.71 37.86 -12.54
C ALA A 167 3.69 38.03 -13.67
N SER A 168 3.07 36.95 -14.14
CA SER A 168 2.03 37.00 -15.19
C SER A 168 0.78 37.77 -14.74
N GLN A 169 0.35 37.62 -13.48
CA GLN A 169 -0.78 38.36 -12.91
C GLN A 169 -0.46 39.85 -12.77
N ALA A 170 0.76 40.20 -12.36
CA ALA A 170 1.22 41.59 -12.29
C ALA A 170 1.32 42.23 -13.69
N GLN A 171 1.75 41.48 -14.71
CA GLN A 171 1.75 41.96 -16.10
C GLN A 171 0.33 42.21 -16.60
N ARG A 172 -0.60 41.27 -16.33
CA ARG A 172 -2.00 41.42 -16.72
C ARG A 172 -2.67 42.62 -16.08
N SER A 173 -2.47 42.82 -14.77
CA SER A 173 -3.01 43.98 -14.05
C SER A 173 -2.36 45.28 -14.51
N GLY A 174 -1.05 45.28 -14.78
CA GLY A 174 -0.34 46.42 -15.38
C GLY A 174 -0.87 46.79 -16.76
N PHE A 175 -1.13 45.81 -17.62
CA PHE A 175 -1.69 46.03 -18.95
C PHE A 175 -3.13 46.58 -18.88
N GLN A 176 -3.97 46.03 -18.00
CA GLN A 176 -5.32 46.57 -17.77
C GLN A 176 -5.28 48.01 -17.26
N ARG A 177 -4.34 48.33 -16.36
CA ARG A 177 -4.13 49.69 -15.87
C ARG A 177 -3.68 50.62 -16.99
N LEU A 178 -2.80 50.17 -17.88
CA LEU A 178 -2.35 50.95 -19.05
C LEU A 178 -3.49 51.25 -20.02
N LEU A 179 -4.35 50.27 -20.32
CA LEU A 179 -5.55 50.49 -21.14
C LEU A 179 -6.50 51.50 -20.50
N THR A 180 -6.61 51.50 -19.17
CA THR A 180 -7.44 52.44 -18.41
C THR A 180 -6.80 53.84 -18.31
N ILE A 181 -5.48 53.93 -18.25
CA ILE A 181 -4.77 55.21 -18.27
C ILE A 181 -4.88 55.83 -19.66
N GLY A 182 -4.73 55.05 -20.73
CA GLY A 182 -4.84 55.52 -22.11
C GLY A 182 -6.15 56.24 -22.40
N SER A 183 -7.26 55.83 -21.76
CA SER A 183 -8.55 56.52 -21.86
C SER A 183 -8.69 57.76 -20.95
N ARG A 184 -7.75 57.98 -20.03
CA ARG A 184 -7.74 59.09 -19.06
C ARG A 184 -6.63 60.11 -19.29
N VAL A 185 -5.69 59.90 -20.21
CA VAL A 185 -4.67 60.90 -20.56
C VAL A 185 -5.33 62.05 -21.32
N HIS A 186 -5.59 63.16 -20.62
CA HIS A 186 -6.05 64.41 -21.20
C HIS A 186 -4.94 65.46 -21.06
N ARG A 187 -4.80 66.36 -22.04
CA ARG A 187 -3.90 67.52 -21.95
C ARG A 187 -4.36 68.39 -20.78
N ALA A 188 -3.42 68.78 -19.90
CA ALA A 188 -3.73 69.63 -18.75
C ALA A 188 -4.49 70.90 -19.20
N PRO A 189 -5.63 71.26 -18.56
CA PRO A 189 -6.33 72.49 -18.89
C PRO A 189 -5.56 73.68 -18.33
N ASN A 190 -5.29 74.67 -19.19
CA ASN A 190 -4.72 75.95 -18.78
C ASN A 190 -5.80 76.81 -18.12
N THR A 191 -6.08 76.60 -16.83
CA THR A 191 -6.63 77.62 -15.91
C THR A 191 -6.84 77.04 -14.52
N ALA A 192 -6.32 77.74 -13.51
CA ALA A 192 -6.61 77.48 -12.11
C ALA A 192 -8.09 77.79 -11.81
N SER A 193 -8.88 76.76 -11.49
CA SER A 193 -10.09 76.91 -10.69
C SER A 193 -10.59 75.56 -10.16
N GLY A 194 -10.96 75.53 -8.88
CA GLY A 194 -12.05 74.70 -8.39
C GLY A 194 -11.75 73.22 -8.12
N SER A 195 -11.31 72.95 -6.90
CA SER A 195 -11.43 71.66 -6.22
C SER A 195 -12.83 71.06 -6.36
N GLN A 196 -12.96 69.92 -7.03
CA GLN A 196 -13.99 68.92 -6.74
C GLN A 196 -13.35 67.54 -6.68
N ASN A 197 -13.11 67.09 -5.44
CA ASN A 197 -12.80 65.71 -5.12
C ASN A 197 -13.97 64.83 -5.55
N SER A 198 -13.82 64.12 -6.66
CA SER A 198 -14.64 62.95 -6.98
C SER A 198 -13.74 61.72 -6.87
N SER A 199 -13.60 61.24 -5.63
CA SER A 199 -13.11 59.90 -5.35
C SER A 199 -14.11 58.88 -5.92
N THR A 200 -13.95 58.54 -7.20
CA THR A 200 -14.45 57.27 -7.72
C THR A 200 -13.54 56.18 -7.18
N THR A 201 -13.83 55.76 -5.95
CA THR A 201 -13.49 54.43 -5.45
C THR A 201 -14.09 53.45 -6.46
N THR A 202 -13.28 53.02 -7.42
CA THR A 202 -13.54 51.79 -8.15
C THR A 202 -13.38 50.70 -7.11
N GLN A 203 -14.50 50.36 -6.46
CA GLN A 203 -14.57 49.12 -5.70
C GLN A 203 -14.19 48.01 -6.67
N ALA A 204 -13.05 47.40 -6.42
CA ALA A 204 -12.83 46.04 -6.85
C ALA A 204 -14.03 45.22 -6.39
N PRO A 205 -14.58 44.30 -7.20
CA PRO A 205 -15.53 43.33 -6.72
C PRO A 205 -14.79 42.30 -5.84
N ASP A 206 -14.27 42.74 -4.70
CA ASP A 206 -13.91 41.88 -3.58
C ASP A 206 -15.17 41.67 -2.75
N SER A 207 -16.00 40.77 -3.24
CA SER A 207 -16.67 39.81 -2.37
C SER A 207 -16.86 38.55 -3.19
N THR A 208 -15.82 37.71 -3.22
CA THR A 208 -16.02 36.26 -3.25
C THR A 208 -16.90 35.90 -2.07
N THR A 209 -18.21 36.05 -2.26
CA THR A 209 -19.21 35.34 -1.46
C THR A 209 -18.86 33.87 -1.65
N PRO A 210 -18.60 33.10 -0.58
CA PRO A 210 -18.23 31.71 -0.72
C PRO A 210 -19.37 31.02 -1.47
N LEU A 211 -19.13 30.54 -2.69
CA LEU A 211 -20.04 29.59 -3.30
C LEU A 211 -20.17 28.45 -2.29
N SER A 212 -21.34 28.42 -1.65
CA SER A 212 -21.69 27.61 -0.48
C SER A 212 -20.98 26.27 -0.50
N SER A 213 -20.26 25.92 0.58
CA SER A 213 -19.50 24.66 0.73
C SER A 213 -20.29 23.42 0.26
N ASN A 214 -21.63 23.47 0.35
CA ASN A 214 -22.54 22.45 -0.16
C ASN A 214 -22.48 22.27 -1.68
N LYS A 215 -22.33 23.32 -2.48
CA LYS A 215 -22.20 23.24 -3.95
C LYS A 215 -20.91 22.53 -4.36
N ILE A 216 -19.81 22.79 -3.63
CA ILE A 216 -18.51 22.13 -3.86
C ILE A 216 -18.60 20.64 -3.49
N LEU A 217 -19.25 20.33 -2.37
CA LEU A 217 -19.48 18.94 -1.95
C LEU A 217 -20.29 18.17 -3.01
N ILE A 218 -21.41 18.73 -3.47
CA ILE A 218 -22.26 18.12 -4.51
C ILE A 218 -21.46 17.90 -5.81
N ALA A 219 -20.64 18.88 -6.21
CA ALA A 219 -19.79 18.74 -7.39
C ALA A 219 -18.76 17.61 -7.24
N ASN A 220 -18.12 17.51 -6.06
CA ASN A 220 -17.17 16.44 -5.76
C ASN A 220 -17.83 15.06 -5.74
N MET A 221 -19.02 14.94 -5.13
CA MET A 221 -19.79 13.69 -5.12
C MET A 221 -20.12 13.22 -6.53
N ARG A 222 -20.55 14.14 -7.42
CA ARG A 222 -20.82 13.80 -8.83
C ARG A 222 -19.59 13.27 -9.57
N ILE A 223 -18.40 13.80 -9.29
CA ILE A 223 -17.15 13.32 -9.89
C ILE A 223 -16.83 11.90 -9.39
N VAL A 224 -16.99 11.66 -8.10
CA VAL A 224 -16.78 10.35 -7.46
C VAL A 224 -17.75 9.31 -8.05
N GLU A 225 -19.05 9.61 -8.08
CA GLU A 225 -20.09 8.73 -8.63
C GLU A 225 -19.83 8.41 -10.10
N ALA A 226 -19.49 9.42 -10.92
CA ALA A 226 -19.21 9.22 -12.32
C ALA A 226 -17.98 8.31 -12.53
N GLU A 227 -16.95 8.41 -11.69
CA GLU A 227 -15.79 7.52 -11.77
C GLU A 227 -16.09 6.11 -11.28
N LEU A 228 -16.89 5.97 -10.21
CA LEU A 228 -17.34 4.68 -9.70
C LEU A 228 -18.15 3.90 -10.74
N LEU A 229 -19.10 4.56 -11.41
CA LEU A 229 -19.89 3.95 -12.48
C LEU A 229 -19.01 3.48 -13.65
N ARG A 230 -18.02 4.29 -14.06
CA ARG A 230 -17.07 3.86 -15.10
C ARG A 230 -16.24 2.66 -14.65
N TRP A 231 -15.85 2.62 -13.38
CA TRP A 231 -15.10 1.50 -12.83
C TRP A 231 -15.93 0.22 -12.79
N GLU A 232 -17.21 0.32 -12.41
CA GLU A 232 -18.12 -0.83 -12.38
C GLU A 232 -18.36 -1.41 -13.78
N GLN A 233 -18.53 -0.55 -14.79
CA GLN A 233 -18.73 -0.95 -16.19
C GLN A 233 -17.46 -1.49 -16.87
N TYR A 234 -16.28 -1.22 -16.31
CA TYR A 234 -15.03 -1.69 -16.91
C TYR A 234 -14.91 -3.21 -16.79
N GLU A 235 -14.79 -3.91 -17.91
CA GLU A 235 -14.51 -5.35 -17.89
C GLU A 235 -13.02 -5.59 -18.11
N TRP A 236 -12.40 -6.30 -17.17
CA TRP A 236 -11.00 -6.69 -17.29
C TRP A 236 -10.91 -7.99 -18.09
N THR A 237 -10.08 -8.00 -19.14
CA THR A 237 -9.95 -9.10 -20.10
C THR A 237 -8.83 -10.10 -19.76
N GLY A 238 -8.18 -9.95 -18.59
CA GLY A 238 -7.13 -10.87 -18.19
C GLY A 238 -7.66 -12.14 -17.52
N SER A 239 -6.75 -13.04 -17.15
CA SER A 239 -7.11 -14.31 -16.52
C SER A 239 -7.73 -14.07 -15.14
N ASN A 240 -8.98 -14.46 -14.93
CA ASN A 240 -9.71 -14.36 -13.66
C ASN A 240 -9.09 -15.17 -12.49
N THR A 241 -7.92 -15.78 -12.69
CA THR A 241 -7.23 -16.52 -11.63
C THR A 241 -6.67 -15.55 -10.58
N LEU A 242 -7.09 -15.76 -9.34
CA LEU A 242 -6.70 -14.98 -8.18
C LEU A 242 -5.16 -14.86 -8.09
N GLY A 243 -4.64 -13.64 -7.92
CA GLY A 243 -3.20 -13.38 -7.80
C GLY A 243 -2.42 -13.26 -9.12
N THR A 244 -3.07 -13.40 -10.29
CA THR A 244 -2.39 -13.27 -11.60
C THR A 244 -2.19 -11.81 -12.02
N VAL A 245 -2.99 -10.90 -11.48
CA VAL A 245 -2.97 -9.49 -11.88
C VAL A 245 -1.81 -8.77 -11.20
N ASN A 246 -0.91 -8.19 -11.99
CA ASN A 246 0.00 -7.17 -11.48
C ASN A 246 -0.78 -5.87 -11.24
N LEU A 247 -1.38 -5.75 -10.05
CA LEU A 247 -2.20 -4.61 -9.65
C LEU A 247 -1.47 -3.27 -9.79
N VAL A 248 -0.16 -3.24 -9.50
CA VAL A 248 0.64 -2.02 -9.56
C VAL A 248 0.81 -1.55 -11.01
N GLU A 249 1.13 -2.45 -11.93
CA GLU A 249 1.23 -2.12 -13.36
C GLU A 249 -0.12 -1.75 -13.96
N PHE A 250 -1.17 -2.49 -13.60
CA PHE A 250 -2.54 -2.17 -13.99
C PHE A 250 -2.90 -0.73 -13.62
N TRP A 251 -2.73 -0.35 -12.36
CA TRP A 251 -3.07 0.99 -11.89
C TRP A 251 -2.16 2.07 -12.48
N LYS A 252 -0.88 1.79 -12.72
CA LYS A 252 0.02 2.71 -13.45
C LYS A 252 -0.49 3.01 -14.87
N ALA A 253 -0.93 2.01 -15.61
CA ALA A 253 -1.48 2.20 -16.95
C ALA A 253 -2.82 2.97 -16.94
N HIS A 254 -3.64 2.76 -15.91
CA HIS A 254 -4.98 3.36 -15.79
C HIS A 254 -5.02 4.66 -14.98
N ARG A 255 -3.87 5.23 -14.60
CA ARG A 255 -3.76 6.45 -13.79
C ARG A 255 -4.60 7.62 -14.32
N HIS A 256 -4.66 7.79 -15.63
CA HIS A 256 -5.40 8.89 -16.27
C HIS A 256 -6.87 8.58 -16.50
N VAL A 257 -7.25 7.30 -16.54
CA VAL A 257 -8.63 6.84 -16.78
C VAL A 257 -9.44 6.88 -15.49
N PHE A 258 -8.80 6.46 -14.39
CA PHE A 258 -9.40 6.34 -13.06
C PHE A 258 -8.52 7.03 -12.00
N PRO A 259 -8.46 8.38 -12.01
CA PRO A 259 -7.52 9.11 -11.16
C PRO A 259 -7.82 9.05 -9.65
N LEU A 260 -9.08 8.94 -9.24
CA LEU A 260 -9.45 8.80 -7.82
C LEU A 260 -9.18 7.39 -7.34
N PHE A 261 -9.62 6.40 -8.11
CA PHE A 261 -9.36 4.99 -7.81
C PHE A 261 -7.87 4.67 -7.79
N PHE A 262 -7.09 5.24 -8.71
CA PHE A 262 -5.63 5.13 -8.70
C PHE A 262 -5.05 5.59 -7.37
N GLN A 263 -5.49 6.75 -6.86
CA GLN A 263 -4.97 7.27 -5.60
C GLN A 263 -5.39 6.41 -4.41
N VAL A 264 -6.64 5.93 -4.38
CA VAL A 264 -7.11 4.98 -3.36
C VAL A 264 -6.27 3.69 -3.42
N ALA A 265 -6.03 3.15 -4.61
CA ALA A 265 -5.20 1.97 -4.82
C ALA A 265 -3.77 2.18 -4.32
N MET A 266 -3.16 3.33 -4.59
CA MET A 266 -1.82 3.66 -4.09
C MET A 266 -1.76 3.85 -2.58
N ASN A 267 -2.86 4.21 -1.92
CA ASN A 267 -2.94 4.32 -0.47
C ASN A 267 -3.13 2.94 0.20
N VAL A 268 -3.84 2.01 -0.45
CA VAL A 268 -4.29 0.76 0.16
C VAL A 268 -3.42 -0.44 -0.22
N LEU A 269 -3.05 -0.59 -1.51
CA LEU A 269 -2.28 -1.75 -2.00
C LEU A 269 -0.89 -1.93 -1.36
N PRO A 270 -0.19 -0.89 -0.88
CA PRO A 270 1.07 -1.09 -0.16
C PRO A 270 0.93 -1.81 1.17
N ALA A 271 -0.26 -1.80 1.79
CA ALA A 271 -0.50 -2.55 3.01
C ALA A 271 -0.44 -4.05 2.73
N GLN A 272 0.40 -4.77 3.47
CA GLN A 272 0.58 -6.21 3.36
C GLN A 272 -0.31 -6.93 4.38
N VAL A 273 -0.78 -8.13 4.02
CA VAL A 273 -1.56 -8.98 4.95
C VAL A 273 -0.68 -9.54 6.06
N SER A 274 0.59 -9.77 5.74
CA SER A 274 1.53 -10.50 6.58
C SER A 274 2.71 -9.62 7.00
N SER A 275 3.12 -9.74 8.27
CA SER A 275 4.36 -9.15 8.80
C SER A 275 5.62 -9.91 8.35
N VAL A 276 5.50 -11.00 7.59
CA VAL A 276 6.65 -11.84 7.22
C VAL A 276 7.74 -11.05 6.47
N SER A 277 7.38 -10.03 5.68
CA SER A 277 8.39 -9.17 5.03
C SER A 277 9.25 -8.41 6.05
N SER A 278 8.64 -7.80 7.08
CA SER A 278 9.40 -7.14 8.14
C SER A 278 10.17 -8.15 9.00
N GLU A 279 9.59 -9.31 9.30
CA GLU A 279 10.29 -10.39 10.00
C GLU A 279 11.50 -10.92 9.23
N ARG A 280 11.44 -11.02 7.89
CA ARG A 280 12.60 -11.36 7.06
C ARG A 280 13.68 -10.30 7.15
N ALA A 281 13.31 -9.01 7.12
CA ALA A 281 14.26 -7.91 7.29
C ALA A 281 14.97 -8.00 8.66
N PHE A 282 14.21 -8.16 9.75
CA PHE A 282 14.76 -8.31 11.11
C PHE A 282 15.55 -9.61 11.31
N SER A 283 15.13 -10.72 10.70
CA SER A 283 15.88 -11.97 10.74
C SER A 283 17.23 -11.82 10.05
N SER A 284 17.25 -11.08 8.93
CA SER A 284 18.49 -10.79 8.20
C SER A 284 19.42 -9.83 8.94
N SER A 285 18.90 -9.03 9.88
CA SER A 285 19.69 -8.13 10.72
C SER A 285 20.26 -8.80 11.96
N LYS A 286 19.93 -10.07 12.22
CA LYS A 286 20.40 -10.80 13.40
C LYS A 286 21.92 -10.74 13.56
N PHE A 287 22.68 -10.95 12.48
CA PHE A 287 24.15 -10.91 12.53
C PHE A 287 24.71 -9.50 12.79
N THR A 288 24.01 -8.44 12.38
CA THR A 288 24.39 -7.05 12.68
C THR A 288 24.01 -6.64 14.11
N CYS A 289 23.00 -7.29 14.70
CA CYS A 289 22.49 -7.00 16.04
C CYS A 289 23.09 -7.88 17.15
N THR A 290 23.69 -9.03 16.83
CA THR A 290 24.17 -9.96 17.86
C THR A 290 25.32 -9.38 18.68
N PRO A 291 25.29 -9.54 20.01
CA PRO A 291 26.26 -8.92 20.94
C PRO A 291 27.68 -9.48 20.83
N GLU A 292 27.88 -10.60 20.11
CA GLU A 292 29.16 -11.29 20.09
C GLU A 292 30.26 -10.59 19.30
N ARG A 293 29.96 -9.55 18.49
CA ARG A 293 31.01 -8.82 17.74
C ARG A 293 30.69 -7.44 17.18
N ASN A 294 29.51 -6.85 17.45
CA ASN A 294 29.12 -5.55 16.90
C ASN A 294 28.63 -4.60 18.01
N LYS A 295 29.45 -3.59 18.38
CA LYS A 295 29.01 -2.44 19.20
C LYS A 295 28.33 -1.38 18.30
N ILE A 296 27.33 -1.79 17.54
CA ILE A 296 26.59 -0.87 16.67
C ILE A 296 25.43 -0.29 17.49
N SER A 297 25.29 1.04 17.51
CA SER A 297 24.13 1.66 18.17
C SER A 297 22.84 1.38 17.40
N GLU A 298 21.70 1.49 18.07
CA GLU A 298 20.38 1.28 17.47
C GLU A 298 20.16 2.15 16.23
N GLU A 299 20.61 3.41 16.28
CA GLU A 299 20.54 4.37 15.17
C GLU A 299 21.37 3.92 13.95
N HIS A 300 22.61 3.47 14.17
CA HIS A 300 23.45 2.99 13.07
C HIS A 300 22.94 1.66 12.49
N MET A 301 22.32 0.82 13.30
CA MET A 301 21.65 -0.40 12.84
C MET A 301 20.50 -0.06 11.90
N GLU A 302 19.68 0.94 12.23
CA GLU A 302 18.59 1.41 11.38
C GLU A 302 19.11 1.91 10.03
N TYR A 303 20.12 2.81 10.05
CA TYR A 303 20.73 3.31 8.82
C TYR A 303 21.29 2.19 7.94
N LEU A 304 21.93 1.18 8.55
CA LEU A 304 22.44 0.02 7.82
C LEU A 304 21.31 -0.83 7.21
N GLN A 305 20.18 -1.02 7.90
CA GLN A 305 19.04 -1.75 7.31
C GLN A 305 18.41 -0.97 6.15
N VAL A 306 18.25 0.35 6.29
CA VAL A 306 17.72 1.22 5.21
C VAL A 306 18.67 1.19 4.00
N LEU A 307 19.98 1.35 4.23
CA LEU A 307 20.98 1.31 3.18
C LEU A 307 21.01 -0.05 2.48
N LYS A 308 21.03 -1.15 3.23
CA LYS A 308 20.98 -2.52 2.70
C LYS A 308 19.75 -2.71 1.81
N HIS A 309 18.57 -2.30 2.27
CA HIS A 309 17.34 -2.44 1.51
C HIS A 309 17.35 -1.58 0.23
N SER A 310 17.85 -0.34 0.32
CA SER A 310 18.00 0.56 -0.84
C SER A 310 18.96 -0.02 -1.89
N LEU A 311 20.11 -0.52 -1.48
CA LEU A 311 21.11 -1.15 -2.36
C LEU A 311 20.57 -2.42 -3.03
N HIS A 312 19.87 -3.28 -2.29
CA HIS A 312 19.22 -4.45 -2.86
C HIS A 312 18.16 -4.09 -3.90
N ARG A 313 17.39 -3.00 -3.69
CA ARG A 313 16.42 -2.52 -4.68
C ARG A 313 17.10 -1.95 -5.92
N CYS A 314 18.19 -1.19 -5.76
CA CYS A 314 18.95 -0.62 -6.87
C CYS A 314 19.64 -1.70 -7.72
N THR A 315 20.20 -2.74 -7.09
CA THR A 315 20.83 -3.86 -7.81
C THR A 315 19.82 -4.72 -8.56
N LEU A 316 18.58 -4.84 -8.07
CA LEU A 316 17.50 -5.52 -8.79
C LEU A 316 16.98 -4.72 -10.01
N THR A 317 17.05 -3.39 -9.98
CA THR A 317 16.69 -2.53 -11.12
C THR A 317 17.84 -2.36 -12.12
N HIS A 318 19.10 -2.42 -11.67
CA HIS A 318 20.28 -2.31 -12.52
C HIS A 318 20.75 -3.67 -13.04
N LYS A 319 20.21 -4.07 -14.21
CA LYS A 319 20.92 -4.95 -15.16
C LYS A 319 22.05 -4.24 -15.92
N ASN A 320 22.41 -3.00 -15.54
CA ASN A 320 23.52 -2.25 -16.15
C ASN A 320 24.60 -1.94 -15.10
N ASN A 321 25.86 -2.11 -15.47
CA ASN A 321 27.02 -1.97 -14.60
C ASN A 321 27.31 -0.52 -14.19
N GLN A 322 26.71 -0.05 -13.11
CA GLN A 322 27.26 1.06 -12.34
C GLN A 322 27.22 0.70 -10.86
N THR A 323 28.32 0.10 -10.40
CA THR A 323 28.62 -0.03 -8.98
C THR A 323 28.56 1.37 -8.38
N LEU A 324 27.72 1.55 -7.35
CA LEU A 324 27.69 2.79 -6.58
C LEU A 324 29.09 3.00 -5.95
N ASP A 325 29.88 3.86 -6.57
CA ASP A 325 31.17 4.26 -6.06
C ASP A 325 30.97 5.27 -4.92
N PHE A 326 30.79 4.73 -3.71
CA PHE A 326 30.73 5.51 -2.47
C PHE A 326 32.10 6.10 -2.08
N MET A 327 33.19 5.74 -2.77
CA MET A 327 34.56 6.22 -2.49
C MET A 327 34.91 7.47 -3.30
N ALA A 328 34.14 7.83 -4.34
CA ALA A 328 34.39 9.02 -5.17
C ALA A 328 34.29 10.37 -4.42
N ARG A 329 33.91 10.39 -3.14
CA ARG A 329 33.84 11.60 -2.30
C ARG A 329 34.61 11.52 -0.99
N ILE A 330 35.57 10.60 -0.87
CA ILE A 330 36.60 10.76 0.16
C ILE A 330 37.66 11.66 -0.46
N VAL A 331 37.49 12.97 -0.26
CA VAL A 331 38.55 13.95 -0.49
C VAL A 331 39.64 13.63 0.52
N ASP A 332 40.80 13.19 0.02
CA ASP A 332 42.00 13.01 0.81
C ASP A 332 42.34 14.35 1.50
N PRO A 333 42.46 14.41 2.84
CA PRO A 333 42.70 15.67 3.53
C PRO A 333 44.15 16.16 3.39
N ASP A 334 45.06 15.35 2.85
CA ASP A 334 46.47 15.70 2.69
C ASP A 334 46.77 16.06 1.23
N GLY A 335 46.26 17.24 0.82
CA GLY A 335 46.71 17.92 -0.39
C GLY A 335 48.09 18.53 -0.20
N ASP A 336 49.13 17.69 -0.12
CA ASP A 336 50.53 18.14 -0.13
C ASP A 336 51.15 18.02 -1.51
N MET A 337 51.24 19.20 -2.15
CA MET A 337 52.41 19.74 -2.85
C MET A 337 53.44 18.71 -3.36
N HIS A 338 53.57 18.60 -4.69
CA HIS A 338 54.83 18.92 -5.36
C HIS A 338 54.60 19.12 -6.88
N LEU A 339 54.53 20.38 -7.27
CA LEU A 339 54.88 20.86 -8.60
C LEU A 339 56.41 20.98 -8.69
N LEU A 340 57.02 20.35 -9.69
CA LEU A 340 57.89 20.97 -10.72
C LEU A 340 58.94 19.99 -11.27
N ASN A 341 58.88 19.87 -12.59
CA ASN A 341 59.87 19.45 -13.60
C ASN A 341 60.32 17.99 -13.66
#